data_AF-A0A972FIY5-F1
#
_entry.id   AF-A0A972FIY5-F1
#
_cell.length_a   1.000
_cell.length_b   1.000
_cell.length_c   1.000
_cell.angle_alpha   90.00
_cell.angle_beta   90.00
_cell.angle_gamma   90.00
#
_symmetry.space_group_name_H-M   'P 1'
#
loop_
_entity.id
_entity.type
_entity.pdbx_description
1 polymer ?
#
loop_
_entity_poly.entity_id
_entity_poly.type
_entity_poly.pdbx_seq_one_letter_code
_entity_poly.pdbx_strand_id
1 'polypeptide(L)'
;MERRLLKWTLLLGLIPLFSTAQDHYFYRFEQMEITDTLTVIEADSLKRGSEFIYPEYFLVGRNFKNEPDTTVQCLIRKINDHWISYAIPNEFGNTQLLGLSQNPKYFLASSSFNHLSHGGGHGNENGIENLIIIDLSNHSWVQLESYSLDQYWEQNENGELTTNEKSESISKFSIDENQLTELTTCYSNGQFQDCFYPGSVYEFRNGELQKIKRYDTKKMGFSQIHYAGRMAFGMALADVLEAYPDVEFTKTANRFGMCADDKKGFAISIATDTLAFVLTRPIKEGETDTEDGGINLSNEKIFRIFVESEGFQFGKLSKKSTASEILKLYPTANVRLDLLTNWEHIYIQELSVEFVFKTNDKNRIGKYRDETFVKLRNKRAKPDFIAVSD
;
A
#
# COMPACT_ATOMS: atom_id res chain seq x y z
N MET A 1 15.31 -40.64 -31.32
CA MET A 1 14.12 -40.61 -32.17
C MET A 1 12.95 -41.13 -31.33
N GLU A 2 12.52 -40.36 -30.34
CA GLU A 2 11.51 -39.28 -30.45
C GLU A 2 10.07 -39.78 -30.43
N ARG A 3 9.39 -39.45 -29.32
CA ARG A 3 7.96 -39.13 -29.10
C ARG A 3 7.80 -39.10 -27.56
N ARG A 4 8.18 -38.04 -26.83
CA ARG A 4 7.61 -36.67 -26.77
C ARG A 4 6.13 -36.63 -27.15
N LEU A 5 5.26 -36.82 -26.17
CA LEU A 5 3.92 -36.26 -26.10
C LEU A 5 3.59 -35.98 -24.63
N LEU A 6 3.92 -34.74 -24.26
CA LEU A 6 3.23 -33.86 -23.30
C LEU A 6 2.34 -34.55 -22.25
N LYS A 7 2.94 -34.87 -21.09
CA LYS A 7 2.24 -34.82 -19.81
C LYS A 7 2.12 -33.35 -19.39
N TRP A 8 1.07 -32.66 -19.85
CA TRP A 8 0.54 -31.51 -19.13
C TRP A 8 -0.37 -32.07 -18.03
N THR A 9 0.26 -32.65 -17.01
CA THR A 9 -0.42 -32.90 -15.75
C THR A 9 -0.55 -31.55 -15.07
N LEU A 10 -1.78 -31.18 -14.74
CA LEU A 10 -2.15 -30.06 -13.88
C LEU A 10 -1.08 -29.82 -12.81
N LEU A 11 -0.27 -28.81 -13.03
CA LEU A 11 0.51 -28.11 -12.02
C LEU A 11 -0.21 -26.78 -11.76
N LEU A 12 -1.52 -26.87 -11.51
CA LEU A 12 -2.21 -25.87 -10.70
C LEU A 12 -1.74 -26.17 -9.29
N GLY A 13 -0.64 -25.51 -8.93
CA GLY A 13 -0.15 -25.51 -7.57
C GLY A 13 -1.30 -25.15 -6.66
N LEU A 14 -1.60 -26.08 -5.75
CA LEU A 14 -2.19 -25.78 -4.45
C LEU A 14 -1.22 -24.84 -3.72
N ILE A 15 -1.15 -23.59 -4.18
CA ILE A 15 -0.81 -22.47 -3.32
C ILE A 15 -2.04 -22.37 -2.40
N PRO A 16 -1.90 -22.50 -1.08
CA PRO A 16 -3.02 -22.16 -0.22
C PRO A 16 -3.38 -20.71 -0.52
N LEU A 17 -4.56 -20.53 -1.14
CA LEU A 17 -5.21 -19.28 -1.51
C LEU A 17 -5.57 -18.51 -0.24
N PHE A 18 -4.55 -18.04 0.48
CA PHE A 18 -4.68 -16.99 1.47
C PHE A 18 -4.12 -15.71 0.85
N SER A 19 -4.76 -15.23 -0.21
CA SER A 19 -4.58 -13.84 -0.66
C SER A 19 -5.71 -12.94 -0.15
N THR A 20 -6.39 -13.34 0.92
CA THR A 20 -7.43 -12.51 1.54
C THR A 20 -6.77 -11.40 2.37
N ALA A 21 -6.91 -10.16 1.87
CA ALA A 21 -6.32 -8.91 2.34
C ALA A 21 -4.79 -8.75 2.13
N GLN A 22 -4.38 -8.38 0.91
CA GLN A 22 -3.06 -7.77 0.70
C GLN A 22 -2.98 -6.42 1.43
N ASP A 23 -1.90 -6.18 2.17
CA ASP A 23 -1.68 -4.91 2.88
C ASP A 23 -1.05 -3.88 1.96
N HIS A 24 -1.90 -3.16 1.24
CA HIS A 24 -1.43 -2.11 0.37
C HIS A 24 -1.08 -0.85 1.16
N TYR A 25 0.14 -0.35 0.99
CA TYR A 25 0.57 0.93 1.56
C TYR A 25 0.18 2.11 0.66
N PHE A 26 -0.02 1.84 -0.63
CA PHE A 26 -0.36 2.83 -1.64
C PHE A 26 -1.41 2.25 -2.59
N TYR A 27 -2.46 3.02 -2.84
CA TYR A 27 -3.28 2.83 -4.03
C TYR A 27 -3.13 4.05 -4.94
N ARG A 28 -2.74 3.83 -6.19
CA ARG A 28 -2.60 4.92 -7.17
C ARG A 28 -3.92 5.11 -7.88
N PHE A 29 -4.30 6.37 -8.07
CA PHE A 29 -5.45 6.66 -8.91
C PHE A 29 -5.05 6.54 -10.37
N GLU A 30 -5.85 5.80 -11.12
CA GLU A 30 -5.74 5.68 -12.56
C GLU A 30 -6.53 6.79 -13.24
N GLN A 31 -6.01 7.31 -14.35
CA GLN A 31 -6.72 8.32 -15.14
C GLN A 31 -7.92 7.66 -15.83
N MET A 32 -9.08 8.32 -15.78
CA MET A 32 -10.24 7.87 -16.55
C MET A 32 -10.03 8.12 -18.04
N GLU A 33 -10.40 7.13 -18.86
CA GLU A 33 -10.37 7.26 -20.30
C GLU A 33 -11.54 8.12 -20.80
N ILE A 34 -11.25 9.07 -21.67
CA ILE A 34 -12.28 9.83 -22.40
C ILE A 34 -12.85 8.92 -23.47
N THR A 35 -14.13 8.61 -23.37
CA THR A 35 -14.83 7.77 -24.35
C THR A 35 -15.46 8.57 -25.47
N ASP A 36 -15.92 9.80 -25.18
CA ASP A 36 -16.60 10.63 -26.18
C ASP A 36 -16.61 12.12 -25.80
N THR A 37 -16.88 12.97 -26.80
CA THR A 37 -17.20 14.40 -26.64
C THR A 37 -18.58 14.67 -27.22
N LEU A 38 -19.53 15.00 -26.36
CA LEU A 38 -20.94 15.17 -26.69
C LEU A 38 -21.29 16.64 -26.94
N THR A 39 -22.18 16.85 -27.89
CA THR A 39 -22.93 18.10 -28.04
C THR A 39 -23.93 18.30 -26.90
N VAL A 40 -24.44 19.52 -26.74
CA VAL A 40 -25.49 19.84 -25.76
C VAL A 40 -26.74 19.00 -25.98
N ILE A 41 -27.14 18.78 -27.24
CA ILE A 41 -28.34 18.01 -27.59
C ILE A 41 -28.19 16.54 -27.17
N GLU A 42 -27.02 15.95 -27.43
CA GLU A 42 -26.72 14.57 -27.03
C GLU A 42 -26.69 14.43 -25.51
N ALA A 43 -26.00 15.34 -24.81
CA ALA A 43 -25.98 15.33 -23.35
C ALA A 43 -27.38 15.49 -22.73
N ASP A 44 -28.22 16.38 -23.27
CA ASP A 44 -29.58 16.58 -22.80
C ASP A 44 -30.51 15.39 -23.09
N SER A 45 -30.19 14.58 -24.11
CA SER A 45 -30.88 13.31 -24.34
C SER A 45 -30.54 12.27 -23.27
N LEU A 46 -29.27 12.21 -22.85
CA LEU A 46 -28.78 11.26 -21.84
C LEU A 46 -29.20 11.64 -20.42
N LYS A 47 -29.41 12.93 -20.14
CA LYS A 47 -29.93 13.41 -18.85
C LYS A 47 -31.29 12.80 -18.47
N ARG A 48 -32.08 12.38 -19.46
CA ARG A 48 -33.40 11.77 -19.25
C ARG A 48 -33.24 10.31 -18.81
N GLY A 49 -32.88 10.12 -17.55
CA GLY A 49 -32.64 8.80 -16.94
C GLY A 49 -31.25 8.64 -16.32
N SER A 50 -30.48 9.72 -16.23
CA SER A 50 -29.21 9.79 -15.52
C SER A 50 -29.40 10.10 -14.04
N GLU A 51 -28.41 9.72 -13.23
CA GLU A 51 -28.29 10.19 -11.85
C GLU A 51 -27.46 11.48 -11.82
N PHE A 52 -28.07 12.58 -11.36
CA PHE A 52 -27.38 13.86 -11.26
C PHE A 52 -26.53 13.92 -9.98
N ILE A 53 -25.29 14.36 -10.15
CA ILE A 53 -24.35 14.55 -9.05
C ILE A 53 -24.25 16.05 -8.74
N TYR A 54 -23.94 16.84 -9.76
CA TYR A 54 -23.88 18.30 -9.75
C TYR A 54 -24.42 18.84 -11.09
N PRO A 55 -24.72 20.14 -11.23
CA PRO A 55 -25.17 20.71 -12.51
C PRO A 55 -24.22 20.40 -13.68
N GLU A 56 -22.93 20.27 -13.39
CA GLU A 56 -21.87 19.97 -14.34
C GLU A 56 -21.44 18.49 -14.37
N TYR A 57 -22.06 17.61 -13.58
CA TYR A 57 -21.75 16.16 -13.54
C TYR A 57 -23.00 15.29 -13.46
N PHE A 58 -23.13 14.30 -14.34
CA PHE A 58 -24.16 13.25 -14.22
C PHE A 58 -23.63 11.88 -14.64
N LEU A 59 -24.21 10.83 -14.07
CA LEU A 59 -23.92 9.45 -14.44
C LEU A 59 -24.91 8.91 -15.45
N VAL A 60 -24.39 8.17 -16.42
CA VAL A 60 -25.21 7.38 -17.35
C VAL A 60 -24.89 5.91 -17.14
N GLY A 61 -25.89 5.15 -16.68
CA GLY A 61 -25.81 3.70 -16.51
C GLY A 61 -26.41 2.91 -17.68
N ARG A 62 -26.24 3.36 -18.93
CA ARG A 62 -26.85 2.72 -20.11
C ARG A 62 -25.92 2.64 -21.31
N ASN A 63 -26.13 1.58 -22.10
CA ASN A 63 -25.45 1.29 -23.36
C ASN A 63 -25.42 2.53 -24.26
N PHE A 64 -24.22 3.08 -24.43
CA PHE A 64 -23.96 4.28 -25.22
C PHE A 64 -24.19 4.05 -26.73
N LYS A 65 -24.30 2.79 -27.13
CA LYS A 65 -24.65 2.28 -28.46
C LYS A 65 -25.53 1.07 -28.21
N ASN A 66 -26.56 0.82 -29.02
CA ASN A 66 -27.52 -0.31 -28.87
C ASN A 66 -26.89 -1.72 -28.99
N GLU A 67 -25.74 -1.97 -28.38
CA GLU A 67 -25.13 -3.28 -28.20
C GLU A 67 -25.76 -3.90 -26.95
N PRO A 68 -26.51 -5.01 -27.05
CA PRO A 68 -27.33 -5.53 -25.95
C PRO A 68 -26.57 -5.94 -24.70
N ASP A 69 -25.24 -6.10 -24.77
CA ASP A 69 -24.47 -6.84 -23.77
C ASP A 69 -23.34 -6.03 -23.09
N THR A 70 -23.24 -4.72 -23.34
CA THR A 70 -22.19 -3.86 -22.74
C THR A 70 -22.78 -2.64 -22.03
N THR A 71 -23.16 -2.82 -20.77
CA THR A 71 -23.51 -1.70 -19.87
C THR A 71 -22.25 -0.93 -19.52
N VAL A 72 -21.87 0.04 -20.35
CA VAL A 72 -20.81 0.99 -20.02
C VAL A 72 -21.38 2.05 -19.10
N GLN A 73 -20.81 2.18 -17.91
CA GLN A 73 -21.12 3.30 -17.03
C GLN A 73 -20.17 4.44 -17.32
N CYS A 74 -20.73 5.62 -17.57
CA CYS A 74 -19.96 6.80 -17.87
C CYS A 74 -20.26 7.91 -16.87
N LEU A 75 -19.20 8.60 -16.44
CA LEU A 75 -19.31 9.91 -15.83
C LEU A 75 -19.31 10.96 -16.94
N ILE A 76 -20.37 11.76 -17.02
CA ILE A 76 -20.48 12.85 -17.98
C ILE A 76 -20.21 14.18 -17.27
N ARG A 77 -19.28 14.98 -17.80
CA ARG A 77 -18.92 16.29 -17.25
C ARG A 77 -19.09 17.41 -18.26
N LYS A 78 -19.61 18.56 -17.84
CA LYS A 78 -19.60 19.78 -18.66
C LYS A 78 -18.24 20.47 -18.60
N ILE A 79 -17.62 20.72 -19.74
CA ILE A 79 -16.40 21.53 -19.90
C ILE A 79 -16.67 22.60 -20.96
N ASN A 80 -16.76 23.85 -20.52
CA ASN A 80 -17.17 24.98 -21.36
C ASN A 80 -18.52 24.70 -22.03
N ASP A 81 -18.56 24.71 -23.37
CA ASP A 81 -19.77 24.46 -24.18
C ASP A 81 -19.91 23.00 -24.64
N HIS A 82 -19.02 22.11 -24.16
CA HIS A 82 -19.02 20.69 -24.50
C HIS A 82 -19.27 19.82 -23.27
N TRP A 83 -19.69 18.57 -23.51
CA TRP A 83 -19.78 17.55 -22.48
C TRP A 83 -18.80 16.43 -22.80
N ILE A 84 -18.03 15.99 -21.81
CA ILE A 84 -17.04 14.92 -21.96
C ILE A 84 -17.55 13.68 -21.23
N SER A 85 -17.48 12.53 -21.89
CA SER A 85 -17.79 11.23 -21.32
C SER A 85 -16.51 10.53 -20.87
N TYR A 86 -16.49 10.10 -19.61
CA TYR A 86 -15.40 9.34 -19.01
C TYR A 86 -15.87 7.91 -18.70
N ALA A 87 -15.12 6.91 -19.13
CA ALA A 87 -15.38 5.53 -18.73
C ALA A 87 -15.17 5.38 -17.22
N ILE A 88 -16.16 4.79 -16.55
CA ILE A 88 -15.96 4.26 -15.20
C ILE A 88 -15.45 2.83 -15.35
N PRO A 89 -14.37 2.44 -14.67
CA PRO A 89 -13.88 1.07 -14.68
C PRO A 89 -15.00 0.11 -14.35
N ASN A 90 -15.22 -0.84 -15.24
CA ASN A 90 -16.24 -1.86 -15.08
C ASN A 90 -15.68 -3.23 -15.44
N GLU A 91 -14.59 -3.60 -14.77
CA GLU A 91 -13.88 -4.85 -15.07
C GLU A 91 -14.72 -6.10 -14.80
N PHE A 92 -15.78 -5.99 -13.99
CA PHE A 92 -16.47 -7.18 -13.49
C PHE A 92 -18.01 -7.18 -13.43
N GLY A 93 -18.76 -6.19 -13.95
CA GLY A 93 -20.22 -6.37 -14.11
C GLY A 93 -21.10 -5.14 -13.92
N ASN A 94 -22.11 -5.20 -13.04
CA ASN A 94 -22.99 -4.05 -12.81
C ASN A 94 -22.35 -3.16 -11.75
N THR A 95 -21.90 -1.98 -12.14
CA THR A 95 -21.50 -0.96 -11.18
C THR A 95 -22.76 -0.30 -10.59
N GLN A 96 -22.79 0.00 -9.30
CA GLN A 96 -23.91 0.67 -8.65
C GLN A 96 -23.42 1.96 -7.99
N LEU A 97 -24.18 3.04 -8.16
CA LEU A 97 -23.92 4.27 -7.43
C LEU A 97 -24.26 4.08 -5.95
N LEU A 98 -23.28 4.34 -5.07
CA LEU A 98 -23.48 4.41 -3.63
C LEU A 98 -23.81 5.84 -3.17
N GLY A 99 -23.16 6.84 -3.76
CA GLY A 99 -23.45 8.26 -3.52
C GLY A 99 -22.21 9.15 -3.53
N LEU A 100 -22.34 10.33 -2.92
CA LEU A 100 -21.25 11.28 -2.72
C LEU A 100 -20.58 11.04 -1.37
N SER A 101 -19.25 11.18 -1.32
CA SER A 101 -18.54 11.20 -0.04
C SER A 101 -18.87 12.50 0.71
N GLN A 102 -18.61 12.56 2.03
CA GLN A 102 -18.78 13.81 2.80
C GLN A 102 -17.91 14.94 2.26
N ASN A 103 -16.79 14.60 1.62
CA ASN A 103 -16.03 15.51 0.79
C ASN A 103 -16.61 15.50 -0.63
N PRO A 104 -17.21 16.61 -1.12
CA PRO A 104 -17.85 16.67 -2.43
C PRO A 104 -16.91 16.39 -3.62
N LYS A 105 -15.60 16.33 -3.35
CA LYS A 105 -14.55 15.97 -4.31
C LYS A 105 -14.61 14.50 -4.77
N TYR A 106 -15.07 13.60 -3.90
CA TYR A 106 -15.03 12.16 -4.17
C TYR A 106 -16.42 11.57 -4.37
N PHE A 107 -16.49 10.69 -5.35
CA PHE A 107 -17.69 9.99 -5.75
C PHE A 107 -17.50 8.49 -5.58
N LEU A 108 -18.53 7.81 -5.05
CA LEU A 108 -18.42 6.41 -4.61
C LEU A 108 -19.35 5.50 -5.41
N ALA A 109 -18.78 4.48 -6.01
CA ALA A 109 -19.52 3.42 -6.68
C ALA A 109 -19.07 2.05 -6.15
N SER A 110 -19.88 1.01 -6.38
CA SER A 110 -19.50 -0.37 -6.11
C SER A 110 -19.56 -1.20 -7.38
N SER A 111 -18.64 -2.14 -7.55
CA SER A 111 -18.74 -3.18 -8.59
C SER A 111 -18.71 -4.56 -7.92
N SER A 112 -19.45 -5.51 -8.47
CA SER A 112 -19.54 -6.86 -7.93
C SER A 112 -19.39 -7.91 -9.03
N PHE A 113 -18.68 -8.98 -8.72
CA PHE A 113 -18.41 -10.11 -9.59
C PHE A 113 -18.62 -11.41 -8.84
N ASN A 114 -19.29 -12.36 -9.47
CA ASN A 114 -19.35 -13.73 -8.97
C ASN A 114 -19.05 -14.69 -10.10
N HIS A 115 -18.12 -15.61 -9.87
CA HIS A 115 -17.75 -16.68 -10.79
C HIS A 115 -17.99 -18.04 -10.15
N LEU A 116 -18.70 -18.90 -10.87
CA LEU A 116 -19.01 -20.26 -10.46
C LEU A 116 -18.47 -21.23 -11.49
N SER A 117 -17.59 -22.16 -11.08
CA SER A 117 -17.13 -23.24 -11.94
C SER A 117 -17.54 -24.59 -11.36
N HIS A 118 -18.06 -25.47 -12.21
CA HIS A 118 -18.54 -26.81 -11.85
C HIS A 118 -17.94 -27.84 -12.80
N GLY A 119 -17.36 -28.91 -12.25
CA GLY A 119 -16.85 -30.03 -13.06
C GLY A 119 -16.65 -31.30 -12.24
N GLY A 120 -17.26 -32.41 -12.70
CA GLY A 120 -16.87 -33.77 -12.30
C GLY A 120 -16.90 -34.09 -10.79
N GLY A 121 -17.86 -33.53 -10.03
CA GLY A 121 -17.95 -33.73 -8.58
C GLY A 121 -17.17 -32.70 -7.75
N HIS A 122 -16.56 -31.71 -8.39
CA HIS A 122 -15.87 -30.60 -7.74
C HIS A 122 -16.38 -29.27 -8.27
N GLY A 123 -16.18 -28.20 -7.50
CA GLY A 123 -16.37 -26.85 -8.01
C GLY A 123 -15.90 -25.78 -7.05
N ASN A 124 -15.87 -24.56 -7.55
CA ASN A 124 -15.45 -23.38 -6.81
C ASN A 124 -16.35 -22.18 -7.10
N GLU A 125 -16.54 -21.36 -6.08
CA GLU A 125 -17.22 -20.07 -6.12
C GLU A 125 -16.24 -19.01 -5.68
N ASN A 126 -16.05 -18.02 -6.55
CA ASN A 126 -15.25 -16.86 -6.26
C ASN A 126 -16.16 -15.63 -6.36
N GLY A 127 -16.27 -14.86 -5.29
CA GLY A 127 -17.03 -13.62 -5.24
C GLY A 127 -16.12 -12.45 -4.89
N ILE A 128 -16.26 -11.33 -5.60
CA ILE A 128 -15.51 -10.10 -5.32
C ILE A 128 -16.46 -8.92 -5.40
N GLU A 129 -16.44 -8.05 -4.39
CA GLU A 129 -17.04 -6.72 -4.48
C GLU A 129 -15.96 -5.67 -4.24
N ASN A 130 -16.06 -4.56 -4.94
CA ASN A 130 -15.13 -3.45 -4.83
C ASN A 130 -15.84 -2.14 -4.55
N LEU A 131 -15.22 -1.30 -3.74
CA LEU A 131 -15.47 0.14 -3.68
C LEU A 131 -14.62 0.84 -4.74
N ILE A 132 -15.26 1.61 -5.60
CA ILE A 132 -14.62 2.50 -6.57
C ILE A 132 -14.74 3.93 -6.05
N ILE A 133 -13.61 4.60 -5.88
CA ILE A 133 -13.54 6.01 -5.49
C ILE A 133 -13.07 6.82 -6.69
N ILE A 134 -13.91 7.76 -7.15
CA ILE A 134 -13.61 8.65 -8.28
C ILE A 134 -13.29 10.05 -7.74
N ASP A 135 -12.11 10.58 -8.09
CA ASP A 135 -11.71 11.98 -7.87
C ASP A 135 -12.22 12.85 -9.02
N LEU A 136 -13.28 13.62 -8.75
CA LEU A 136 -13.93 14.47 -9.75
C LEU A 136 -13.05 15.65 -10.23
N SER A 137 -12.03 16.03 -9.45
CA SER A 137 -11.13 17.13 -9.79
C SER A 137 -10.06 16.67 -10.79
N ASN A 138 -9.54 15.47 -10.57
CA ASN A 138 -8.44 14.92 -11.37
C ASN A 138 -8.90 13.94 -12.45
N HIS A 139 -10.19 13.59 -12.50
CA HIS A 139 -10.76 12.61 -13.43
C HIS A 139 -10.04 11.28 -13.34
N SER A 140 -9.82 10.84 -12.11
CA SER A 140 -9.08 9.63 -11.82
C SER A 140 -9.86 8.77 -10.84
N TRP A 141 -9.56 7.48 -10.78
CA TRP A 141 -10.27 6.53 -9.95
C TRP A 141 -9.33 5.57 -9.26
N VAL A 142 -9.79 4.97 -8.16
CA VAL A 142 -9.10 3.88 -7.47
C VAL A 142 -10.12 2.85 -7.04
N GLN A 143 -9.75 1.58 -7.11
CA GLN A 143 -10.59 0.46 -6.71
C GLN A 143 -10.00 -0.23 -5.47
N LEU A 144 -10.87 -0.54 -4.52
CA LEU A 144 -10.54 -1.16 -3.25
C LEU A 144 -11.46 -2.37 -3.06
N GLU A 145 -10.91 -3.53 -2.74
CA GLU A 145 -11.71 -4.71 -2.45
C GLU A 145 -12.51 -4.49 -1.17
N SER A 146 -13.85 -4.55 -1.26
CA SER A 146 -14.77 -4.48 -0.12
C SER A 146 -15.23 -5.85 0.34
N TYR A 147 -15.17 -6.85 -0.55
CA TYR A 147 -15.57 -8.21 -0.29
C TYR A 147 -14.73 -9.16 -1.12
N SER A 148 -14.29 -10.26 -0.52
CA SER A 148 -13.83 -11.44 -1.25
C SER A 148 -14.37 -12.72 -0.63
N LEU A 149 -14.71 -13.66 -1.49
CA LEU A 149 -15.15 -15.01 -1.16
C LEU A 149 -14.39 -15.98 -2.05
N ASP A 150 -13.77 -16.96 -1.41
CA ASP A 150 -13.27 -18.16 -2.08
C ASP A 150 -13.89 -19.38 -1.39
N GLN A 151 -14.68 -20.14 -2.12
CA GLN A 151 -15.33 -21.35 -1.61
C GLN A 151 -15.09 -22.52 -2.54
N TYR A 152 -14.76 -23.67 -1.94
CA TYR A 152 -14.50 -24.92 -2.62
C TYR A 152 -15.40 -26.03 -2.08
N TRP A 153 -16.02 -26.78 -3.00
CA TRP A 153 -16.83 -27.95 -2.67
C TRP A 153 -16.38 -29.18 -3.41
N GLU A 154 -16.59 -30.32 -2.75
CA GLU A 154 -16.38 -31.64 -3.30
C GLU A 154 -17.59 -32.51 -3.06
N GLN A 155 -17.80 -33.48 -3.95
CA GLN A 155 -18.82 -34.48 -3.81
C GLN A 155 -18.31 -35.59 -2.88
N ASN A 156 -19.04 -35.86 -1.80
CA ASN A 156 -18.73 -36.94 -0.88
C ASN A 156 -19.05 -38.32 -1.51
N GLU A 157 -18.70 -39.40 -0.80
CA GLU A 157 -18.92 -40.79 -1.26
C GLU A 157 -20.40 -41.11 -1.58
N ASN A 158 -21.35 -40.34 -1.04
CA ASN A 158 -22.79 -40.50 -1.27
C ASN A 158 -23.33 -39.65 -2.44
N GLY A 159 -22.47 -38.88 -3.10
CA GLY A 159 -22.90 -37.99 -4.18
C GLY A 159 -23.38 -36.60 -3.72
N GLU A 160 -23.22 -36.24 -2.45
CA GLU A 160 -23.65 -34.93 -1.91
C GLU A 160 -22.49 -33.93 -1.93
N LEU A 161 -22.76 -32.66 -2.23
CA LEU A 161 -21.75 -31.60 -2.18
C LEU A 161 -21.47 -31.19 -0.74
N THR A 162 -20.20 -31.27 -0.33
CA THR A 162 -19.69 -30.77 0.95
C THR A 162 -18.74 -29.61 0.70
N THR A 163 -18.93 -28.51 1.41
CA THR A 163 -17.95 -27.40 1.41
C THR A 163 -16.75 -27.82 2.23
N ASN A 164 -15.59 -27.93 1.59
CA ASN A 164 -14.36 -28.31 2.26
C ASN A 164 -13.62 -27.08 2.80
N GLU A 165 -13.65 -25.99 2.03
CA GLU A 165 -12.98 -24.75 2.37
C GLU A 165 -13.84 -23.56 1.95
N LYS A 166 -13.99 -22.61 2.86
CA LYS A 166 -14.57 -21.30 2.61
C LYS A 166 -13.71 -20.25 3.30
N SER A 167 -13.26 -19.26 2.54
CA SER A 167 -12.58 -18.07 3.05
C SER A 167 -13.38 -16.86 2.61
N GLU A 168 -13.61 -15.92 3.52
CA GLU A 168 -14.40 -14.72 3.25
C GLU A 168 -13.76 -13.53 3.95
N SER A 169 -13.62 -12.41 3.25
CA SER A 169 -13.15 -11.15 3.81
C SER A 169 -14.12 -10.02 3.48
N ILE A 170 -14.36 -9.16 4.45
CA ILE A 170 -15.30 -8.04 4.34
C ILE A 170 -14.60 -6.79 4.86
N SER A 171 -14.41 -5.80 3.98
CA SER A 171 -13.88 -4.49 4.29
C SER A 171 -15.00 -3.45 4.31
N LYS A 172 -15.06 -2.68 5.40
CA LYS A 172 -15.95 -1.52 5.55
C LYS A 172 -15.15 -0.24 5.48
N PHE A 173 -15.67 0.70 4.70
CA PHE A 173 -15.00 1.97 4.43
C PHE A 173 -15.77 3.15 5.01
N SER A 174 -15.03 4.14 5.50
CA SER A 174 -15.55 5.45 5.90
C SER A 174 -14.62 6.52 5.36
N ILE A 175 -15.16 7.52 4.66
CA ILE A 175 -14.40 8.65 4.13
C ILE A 175 -14.78 9.88 4.93
N ASP A 176 -13.79 10.52 5.52
CA ASP A 176 -13.92 11.77 6.26
C ASP A 176 -12.85 12.76 5.77
N GLU A 177 -13.28 13.95 5.36
CA GLU A 177 -12.44 14.99 4.76
C GLU A 177 -11.46 14.45 3.70
N ASN A 178 -10.18 14.26 4.08
CA ASN A 178 -9.10 13.78 3.24
C ASN A 178 -8.53 12.43 3.73
N GLN A 179 -9.32 11.66 4.47
CA GLN A 179 -8.94 10.35 4.98
C GLN A 179 -9.98 9.28 4.63
N LEU A 180 -9.50 8.08 4.35
CA LEU A 180 -10.29 6.87 4.20
C LEU A 180 -9.91 5.93 5.35
N THR A 181 -10.87 5.54 6.17
CA THR A 181 -10.71 4.47 7.16
C THR A 181 -11.28 3.18 6.60
N GLU A 182 -10.50 2.12 6.67
CA GLU A 182 -10.86 0.76 6.32
C GLU A 182 -10.84 -0.11 7.59
N LEU A 183 -11.85 -0.95 7.74
CA LEU A 183 -11.89 -2.01 8.75
C LEU A 183 -12.24 -3.33 8.08
N THR A 184 -11.39 -4.33 8.27
CA THR A 184 -11.49 -5.62 7.59
C THR A 184 -11.77 -6.73 8.60
N THR A 185 -12.72 -7.59 8.28
CA THR A 185 -13.04 -8.81 9.04
C THR A 185 -12.92 -10.03 8.15
N CYS A 186 -12.33 -11.10 8.68
CA CYS A 186 -11.99 -12.30 7.92
C CYS A 186 -12.65 -13.51 8.57
N TYR A 187 -13.11 -14.44 7.74
CA TYR A 187 -13.79 -15.66 8.15
C TYR A 187 -13.21 -16.85 7.40
N SER A 188 -13.10 -17.99 8.10
CA SER A 188 -12.78 -19.28 7.50
C SER A 188 -13.80 -20.31 7.98
N ASN A 189 -14.45 -20.99 7.05
CA ASN A 189 -15.51 -21.97 7.30
C ASN A 189 -16.60 -21.42 8.24
N GLY A 190 -16.95 -20.14 8.07
CA GLY A 190 -17.94 -19.42 8.88
C GLY A 190 -17.46 -19.00 10.27
N GLN A 191 -16.22 -19.29 10.65
CA GLN A 191 -15.62 -18.86 11.91
C GLN A 191 -14.77 -17.61 11.71
N PHE A 192 -14.91 -16.63 12.61
CA PHE A 192 -14.07 -15.44 12.61
C PHE A 192 -12.59 -15.83 12.72
N GLN A 193 -11.75 -15.18 11.93
CA GLN A 193 -10.31 -15.30 11.95
C GLN A 193 -9.69 -13.92 12.17
N ASP A 194 -8.55 -13.89 12.84
CA ASP A 194 -7.75 -12.67 12.91
C ASP A 194 -7.26 -12.33 11.50
N CYS A 195 -7.75 -11.22 10.94
CA CYS A 195 -7.16 -10.66 9.74
C CYS A 195 -5.71 -10.27 10.03
N PHE A 196 -4.81 -10.49 9.08
CA PHE A 196 -3.47 -9.95 9.15
C PHE A 196 -3.48 -8.41 9.28
N TYR A 197 -4.53 -7.76 8.76
CA TYR A 197 -4.69 -6.31 8.74
C TYR A 197 -6.14 -5.92 9.07
N PRO A 198 -6.49 -5.81 10.37
CA PRO A 198 -7.87 -5.57 10.78
C PRO A 198 -8.36 -4.14 10.51
N GLY A 199 -7.46 -3.22 10.16
CA GLY A 199 -7.85 -1.88 9.74
C GLY A 199 -6.69 -0.95 9.41
N SER A 200 -7.02 0.04 8.59
CA SER A 200 -6.09 1.00 8.01
C SER A 200 -6.72 2.39 7.94
N VAL A 201 -5.91 3.44 8.07
CA VAL A 201 -6.32 4.80 7.69
C VAL A 201 -5.41 5.25 6.57
N TYR A 202 -6.00 5.66 5.46
CA TYR A 202 -5.32 6.22 4.31
C TYR A 202 -5.60 7.72 4.23
N GLU A 203 -4.65 8.45 3.68
CA GLU A 203 -4.80 9.87 3.36
C GLU A 203 -4.73 10.06 1.85
N PHE A 204 -5.64 10.87 1.32
CA PHE A 204 -5.61 11.24 -0.09
C PHE A 204 -4.50 12.28 -0.32
N ARG A 205 -3.45 11.90 -1.04
CA ARG A 205 -2.31 12.78 -1.35
C ARG A 205 -1.91 12.61 -2.81
N ASN A 206 -1.81 13.70 -3.56
CA ASN A 206 -1.21 13.71 -4.91
C ASN A 206 -1.72 12.60 -5.87
N GLY A 207 -3.02 12.29 -5.87
CA GLY A 207 -3.57 11.23 -6.72
C GLY A 207 -3.27 9.80 -6.25
N GLU A 208 -2.96 9.61 -4.97
CA GLU A 208 -2.85 8.31 -4.32
C GLU A 208 -3.56 8.30 -2.96
N LEU A 209 -3.96 7.11 -2.53
CA LEU A 209 -4.25 6.81 -1.13
C LEU A 209 -2.95 6.29 -0.50
N GLN A 210 -2.39 7.03 0.45
CA GLN A 210 -1.23 6.59 1.22
C GLN A 210 -1.69 6.13 2.60
N LYS A 211 -1.35 4.91 3.01
CA LYS A 211 -1.68 4.37 4.33
C LYS A 211 -0.93 5.14 5.43
N ILE A 212 -1.60 5.93 6.25
CA ILE A 212 -0.94 6.71 7.31
C ILE A 212 -1.03 6.06 8.69
N LYS A 213 -2.00 5.18 8.93
CA LYS A 213 -2.14 4.45 10.19
C LYS A 213 -2.51 2.99 9.95
N ARG A 214 -2.10 2.13 10.86
CA ARG A 214 -2.51 0.72 10.94
C ARG A 214 -3.16 0.44 12.28
N TYR A 215 -4.15 -0.44 12.33
CA TYR A 215 -4.72 -0.88 13.59
C TYR A 215 -3.72 -1.77 14.34
N ASP A 216 -3.39 -1.39 15.57
CA ASP A 216 -2.54 -2.14 16.48
C ASP A 216 -3.44 -2.87 17.48
N THR A 217 -3.52 -4.20 17.34
CA THR A 217 -4.34 -5.05 18.21
C THR A 217 -3.89 -5.04 19.66
N LYS A 218 -2.60 -4.83 19.94
CA LYS A 218 -2.07 -4.75 21.31
C LYS A 218 -2.46 -3.46 22.00
N LYS A 219 -2.53 -2.36 21.24
CA LYS A 219 -2.97 -1.05 21.75
C LYS A 219 -4.49 -0.84 21.62
N MET A 220 -5.19 -1.73 20.91
CA MET A 220 -6.60 -1.60 20.56
C MET A 220 -6.91 -0.24 19.91
N GLY A 221 -6.09 0.16 18.93
CA GLY A 221 -6.25 1.45 18.27
C GLY A 221 -5.30 1.68 17.11
N PHE A 222 -5.53 2.75 16.36
CA PHE A 222 -4.70 3.10 15.21
C PHE A 222 -3.35 3.69 15.64
N SER A 223 -2.26 3.09 15.17
CA SER A 223 -0.89 3.59 15.31
C SER A 223 -0.41 4.20 14.01
N GLN A 224 0.34 5.30 14.10
CA GLN A 224 0.96 5.96 12.97
C GLN A 224 1.93 5.02 12.26
N ILE A 225 1.99 5.09 10.93
CA ILE A 225 3.01 4.43 10.13
C ILE A 225 4.14 5.42 9.84
N HIS A 226 5.36 4.96 10.07
CA HIS A 226 6.56 5.74 9.82
C HIS A 226 7.16 5.38 8.45
N TYR A 227 7.53 6.42 7.70
CA TYR A 227 7.97 6.32 6.31
C TYR A 227 9.36 6.90 6.10
N ALA A 228 10.08 6.36 5.12
CA ALA A 228 11.24 6.95 4.47
C ALA A 228 11.01 6.96 2.96
N GLY A 229 10.69 8.14 2.39
CA GLY A 229 10.17 8.19 1.02
C GLY A 229 8.87 7.38 0.93
N ARG A 230 8.83 6.36 0.06
CA ARG A 230 7.70 5.43 -0.08
C ARG A 230 7.93 4.07 0.61
N MET A 231 9.00 3.91 1.39
CA MET A 231 9.22 2.71 2.22
C MET A 231 8.62 2.93 3.61
N ALA A 232 7.99 1.90 4.17
CA ALA A 232 7.29 2.01 5.45
C ALA A 232 7.60 0.84 6.39
N PHE A 233 7.42 1.05 7.68
CA PHE A 233 7.40 -0.03 8.66
C PHE A 233 6.20 -0.97 8.44
N GLY A 234 6.47 -2.27 8.39
CA GLY A 234 5.47 -3.31 8.17
C GLY A 234 5.24 -3.68 6.69
N MET A 235 5.77 -2.88 5.77
CA MET A 235 5.67 -3.08 4.32
C MET A 235 6.54 -4.26 3.88
N ALA A 236 6.02 -5.11 2.98
CA ALA A 236 6.83 -6.18 2.38
C ALA A 236 7.77 -5.60 1.32
N LEU A 237 8.89 -6.28 1.04
CA LEU A 237 9.81 -5.83 -0.01
C LEU A 237 9.16 -5.87 -1.41
N ALA A 238 8.22 -6.79 -1.64
CA ALA A 238 7.43 -6.83 -2.86
C ALA A 238 6.63 -5.52 -3.06
N ASP A 239 5.97 -5.03 -2.01
CA ASP A 239 5.23 -3.76 -2.07
C ASP A 239 6.16 -2.57 -2.33
N VAL A 240 7.41 -2.64 -1.84
CA VAL A 240 8.42 -1.58 -2.11
C VAL A 240 8.77 -1.53 -3.58
N LEU A 241 8.83 -2.69 -4.25
CA LEU A 241 9.03 -2.77 -5.69
C LEU A 241 7.86 -2.15 -6.46
N GLU A 242 6.62 -2.32 -6.01
CA GLU A 242 5.46 -1.64 -6.61
C GLU A 242 5.53 -0.12 -6.42
N ALA A 243 5.96 0.33 -5.24
CA ALA A 243 6.14 1.75 -4.96
C ALA A 243 7.30 2.37 -5.74
N TYR A 244 8.36 1.60 -6.00
CA TYR A 244 9.55 1.98 -6.76
C TYR A 244 9.93 0.91 -7.80
N PRO A 245 9.36 0.94 -9.01
CA PRO A 245 9.53 -0.14 -10.00
C PRO A 245 10.97 -0.45 -10.39
N ASP A 246 11.87 0.52 -10.27
CA ASP A 246 13.28 0.42 -10.69
C ASP A 246 14.25 0.09 -9.52
N VAL A 247 13.75 -0.32 -8.36
CA VAL A 247 14.63 -0.67 -7.23
C VAL A 247 15.22 -2.06 -7.36
N GLU A 248 16.48 -2.18 -6.98
CA GLU A 248 17.18 -3.44 -6.80
C GLU A 248 17.39 -3.73 -5.32
N PHE A 249 17.19 -4.99 -4.93
CA PHE A 249 17.42 -5.48 -3.57
C PHE A 249 18.70 -6.31 -3.52
N THR A 250 19.67 -5.89 -2.71
CA THR A 250 20.89 -6.65 -2.44
C THR A 250 20.94 -7.08 -0.98
N LYS A 251 20.85 -8.39 -0.72
CA LYS A 251 20.99 -8.95 0.63
C LYS A 251 22.43 -8.77 1.11
N THR A 252 22.63 -8.11 2.24
CA THR A 252 23.97 -7.79 2.76
C THR A 252 23.98 -7.80 4.30
N ALA A 253 25.18 -7.90 4.87
CA ALA A 253 25.35 -7.86 6.32
C ALA A 253 24.98 -6.48 6.88
N ASN A 254 24.46 -6.45 8.11
CA ASN A 254 24.17 -5.20 8.80
C ASN A 254 25.48 -4.40 9.03
N ARG A 255 25.58 -3.23 8.38
CA ARG A 255 26.73 -2.31 8.47
C ARG A 255 26.51 -1.13 9.43
N PHE A 256 25.42 -1.15 10.19
CA PHE A 256 25.00 -0.05 11.06
C PHE A 256 25.27 -0.32 12.55
N GLY A 257 26.14 -1.29 12.86
CA GLY A 257 26.85 -1.34 14.15
C GLY A 257 26.00 -1.69 15.38
N MET A 258 24.76 -2.16 15.22
CA MET A 258 23.92 -2.56 16.35
C MET A 258 24.36 -3.94 16.88
N CYS A 259 24.90 -3.96 18.10
CA CYS A 259 25.59 -5.11 18.74
C CYS A 259 24.75 -6.39 18.97
N ALA A 260 23.55 -6.52 18.43
CA ALA A 260 22.64 -7.62 18.76
C ALA A 260 22.21 -8.49 17.59
N ASP A 261 22.56 -8.17 16.35
CA ASP A 261 22.02 -8.91 15.21
C ASP A 261 23.05 -9.06 14.09
N ASP A 262 23.62 -10.27 13.96
CA ASP A 262 24.21 -10.82 12.72
C ASP A 262 23.18 -10.93 11.57
N LYS A 263 22.02 -10.24 11.71
CA LYS A 263 20.95 -10.27 10.74
C LYS A 263 21.43 -9.61 9.47
N LYS A 264 21.29 -10.36 8.39
CA LYS A 264 21.33 -9.81 7.03
C LYS A 264 20.11 -8.91 6.85
N GLY A 265 20.29 -7.84 6.11
CA GLY A 265 19.20 -6.98 5.64
C GLY A 265 19.34 -6.79 4.14
N PHE A 266 18.64 -5.80 3.62
CA PHE A 266 18.61 -5.49 2.19
C PHE A 266 19.05 -4.05 1.96
N ALA A 267 20.06 -3.86 1.13
CA ALA A 267 20.31 -2.58 0.51
C ALA A 267 19.33 -2.40 -0.66
N ILE A 268 18.64 -1.28 -0.69
CA ILE A 268 17.66 -0.89 -1.70
C ILE A 268 18.28 0.24 -2.51
N SER A 269 18.48 0.02 -3.81
CA SER A 269 19.16 0.98 -4.68
C SER A 269 18.37 1.22 -5.97
N ILE A 270 18.49 2.41 -6.54
CA ILE A 270 18.04 2.70 -7.91
C ILE A 270 19.29 3.07 -8.71
N ALA A 271 19.56 2.32 -9.77
CA ALA A 271 20.81 2.42 -10.52
C ALA A 271 22.04 2.38 -9.56
N THR A 272 22.84 3.44 -9.52
CA THR A 272 24.04 3.52 -8.66
C THR A 272 23.77 4.07 -7.26
N ASP A 273 22.57 4.57 -6.99
CA ASP A 273 22.27 5.30 -5.76
C ASP A 273 21.56 4.39 -4.75
N THR A 274 22.23 4.07 -3.64
CA THR A 274 21.59 3.38 -2.51
C THR A 274 20.64 4.34 -1.79
N LEU A 275 19.36 3.98 -1.79
CA LEU A 275 18.30 4.73 -1.13
C LEU A 275 18.32 4.51 0.38
N ALA A 276 18.28 3.25 0.77
CA ALA A 276 18.21 2.83 2.16
C ALA A 276 18.76 1.41 2.32
N PHE A 277 19.11 1.07 3.56
CA PHE A 277 19.24 -0.29 4.02
C PHE A 277 18.08 -0.61 4.96
N VAL A 278 17.46 -1.77 4.81
CA VAL A 278 16.34 -2.19 5.65
C VAL A 278 16.65 -3.52 6.33
N LEU A 279 16.19 -3.64 7.57
CA LEU A 279 16.12 -4.94 8.22
C LEU A 279 14.70 -5.46 8.09
N THR A 280 14.59 -6.75 7.78
CA THR A 280 13.32 -7.43 7.53
C THR A 280 13.12 -8.62 8.47
N ARG A 281 11.87 -9.02 8.64
CA ARG A 281 11.48 -10.24 9.35
C ARG A 281 10.59 -11.07 8.42
N PRO A 282 10.67 -12.40 8.45
CA PRO A 282 9.69 -13.24 7.78
C PRO A 282 8.28 -12.97 8.31
N ILE A 283 7.27 -13.02 7.43
CA ILE A 283 5.85 -13.06 7.82
C ILE A 283 5.51 -14.44 8.38
N LYS A 284 6.00 -15.51 7.71
CA LYS A 284 5.88 -16.91 8.14
C LYS A 284 7.26 -17.51 8.41
N GLU A 285 7.43 -18.06 9.61
CA GLU A 285 8.65 -18.76 9.98
C GLU A 285 8.85 -19.98 9.07
N GLY A 286 10.05 -20.14 8.51
CA GLY A 286 10.42 -21.28 7.66
C GLY A 286 10.31 -21.07 6.14
N GLU A 287 9.75 -19.96 5.67
CA GLU A 287 9.49 -19.70 4.23
C GLU A 287 10.35 -18.55 3.65
N THR A 288 11.60 -18.40 4.08
CA THR A 288 12.44 -17.22 3.71
C THR A 288 13.21 -17.38 2.40
N ASP A 289 13.65 -18.59 2.10
CA ASP A 289 14.43 -18.90 0.90
C ASP A 289 13.59 -19.80 -0.02
N THR A 290 13.50 -19.43 -1.29
CA THR A 290 12.94 -20.32 -2.33
C THR A 290 13.88 -21.52 -2.52
N GLU A 291 13.36 -22.64 -3.03
CA GLU A 291 14.15 -23.86 -3.26
C GLU A 291 15.40 -23.61 -4.14
N ASP A 292 15.37 -22.56 -4.97
CA ASP A 292 16.47 -22.13 -5.84
C ASP A 292 17.46 -21.14 -5.17
N GLY A 293 17.28 -20.82 -3.88
CA GLY A 293 18.09 -19.85 -3.14
C GLY A 293 17.77 -18.38 -3.45
N GLY A 294 16.67 -18.11 -4.16
CA GLY A 294 16.10 -16.77 -4.35
C GLY A 294 15.36 -16.28 -3.10
N ILE A 295 15.33 -14.96 -2.88
CA ILE A 295 14.62 -14.34 -1.76
C ILE A 295 13.14 -14.22 -2.09
N ASN A 296 12.25 -14.69 -1.19
CA ASN A 296 10.82 -14.42 -1.29
C ASN A 296 10.51 -13.00 -0.77
N LEU A 297 10.52 -12.00 -1.66
CA LEU A 297 10.30 -10.59 -1.30
C LEU A 297 8.93 -10.34 -0.65
N SER A 298 7.93 -11.14 -0.96
CA SER A 298 6.58 -11.04 -0.38
C SER A 298 6.53 -11.52 1.07
N ASN A 299 7.50 -12.33 1.52
CA ASN A 299 7.59 -12.80 2.90
C ASN A 299 8.50 -11.93 3.78
N GLU A 300 9.19 -10.92 3.24
CA GLU A 300 10.16 -10.10 3.99
C GLU A 300 9.55 -8.74 4.37
N LYS A 301 9.13 -8.57 5.63
CA LYS A 301 8.54 -7.32 6.13
C LYS A 301 9.57 -6.41 6.77
N ILE A 302 9.59 -5.15 6.34
CA ILE A 302 10.45 -4.11 6.89
C ILE A 302 10.10 -3.83 8.34
N PHE A 303 11.11 -3.83 9.20
CA PHE A 303 10.95 -3.43 10.60
C PHE A 303 11.98 -2.44 11.12
N ARG A 304 12.96 -2.07 10.29
CA ARG A 304 13.86 -0.93 10.51
C ARG A 304 14.27 -0.38 9.14
N ILE A 305 14.40 0.94 9.05
CA ILE A 305 14.86 1.63 7.84
C ILE A 305 16.03 2.53 8.20
N PHE A 306 17.13 2.37 7.49
CA PHE A 306 18.32 3.20 7.56
C PHE A 306 18.49 3.92 6.23
N VAL A 307 18.16 5.21 6.19
CA VAL A 307 18.21 6.03 4.99
C VAL A 307 19.63 6.50 4.71
N GLU A 308 20.09 6.23 3.50
CA GLU A 308 21.41 6.63 3.02
C GLU A 308 21.32 7.66 1.89
N SER A 309 20.19 7.76 1.19
CA SER A 309 20.01 8.77 0.14
C SER A 309 19.83 10.17 0.74
N GLU A 310 20.47 11.14 0.10
CA GLU A 310 20.28 12.56 0.38
C GLU A 310 18.96 13.12 -0.20
N GLY A 311 18.28 12.35 -1.05
CA GLY A 311 17.03 12.74 -1.71
C GLY A 311 15.82 12.68 -0.79
N PHE A 312 15.86 11.88 0.28
CA PHE A 312 14.74 11.76 1.21
C PHE A 312 14.70 12.90 2.22
N GLN A 313 13.50 13.41 2.45
CA GLN A 313 13.22 14.52 3.34
C GLN A 313 12.36 14.05 4.51
N PHE A 314 12.70 14.54 5.70
CA PHE A 314 11.99 14.34 6.95
C PHE A 314 11.62 15.72 7.49
N GLY A 315 10.40 16.17 7.21
CA GLY A 315 10.02 17.58 7.37
C GLY A 315 10.88 18.47 6.47
N LYS A 316 11.70 19.33 7.09
CA LYS A 316 12.65 20.23 6.39
C LYS A 316 14.11 19.73 6.43
N LEU A 317 14.33 18.50 6.92
CA LEU A 317 15.65 17.94 7.14
C LEU A 317 15.91 16.77 6.18
N SER A 318 17.19 16.53 5.90
CA SER A 318 17.65 15.36 5.16
C SER A 318 19.07 15.00 5.56
N LYS A 319 19.68 14.01 4.91
CA LYS A 319 21.08 13.66 5.14
C LYS A 319 22.05 14.81 4.79
N LYS A 320 21.60 15.81 4.01
CA LYS A 320 22.38 17.02 3.71
C LYS A 320 22.42 18.02 4.88
N SER A 321 21.46 17.92 5.80
CA SER A 321 21.32 18.86 6.93
C SER A 321 22.49 18.72 7.89
N THR A 322 23.00 19.85 8.36
CA THR A 322 24.05 19.91 9.35
C THR A 322 23.50 19.78 10.77
N ALA A 323 24.31 19.31 11.71
CA ALA A 323 23.94 19.23 13.13
C ALA A 323 23.40 20.57 13.68
N SER A 324 23.96 21.70 13.23
CA SER A 324 23.47 23.03 13.63
C SER A 324 22.12 23.40 13.02
N GLU A 325 21.82 22.96 11.79
CA GLU A 325 20.51 23.19 11.17
C GLU A 325 19.44 22.32 11.84
N ILE A 326 19.78 21.07 12.15
CA ILE A 326 18.91 20.14 12.87
C ILE A 326 18.50 20.74 14.22
N LEU A 327 19.47 21.10 15.09
CA LEU A 327 19.18 21.67 16.40
C LEU A 327 18.57 23.07 16.36
N LYS A 328 18.71 23.81 15.24
CA LYS A 328 18.04 25.10 15.06
C LYS A 328 16.56 24.92 14.74
N LEU A 329 16.21 23.93 13.91
CA LEU A 329 14.83 23.61 13.57
C LEU A 329 14.11 22.89 14.70
N TYR A 330 14.82 22.05 15.44
CA TYR A 330 14.31 21.25 16.55
C TYR A 330 15.14 21.49 17.82
N PRO A 331 14.94 22.63 18.52
CA PRO A 331 15.75 23.04 19.66
C PRO A 331 15.56 22.19 20.92
N THR A 332 14.50 21.37 20.97
CA THR A 332 14.24 20.40 22.04
C THR A 332 15.05 19.11 21.87
N ALA A 333 15.57 18.84 20.67
CA ALA A 333 16.43 17.70 20.42
C ALA A 333 17.82 17.92 21.05
N ASN A 334 18.47 16.83 21.43
CA ASN A 334 19.81 16.86 22.02
C ASN A 334 20.73 15.87 21.31
N VAL A 335 22.02 16.18 21.27
CA VAL A 335 23.03 15.21 20.83
C VAL A 335 23.25 14.20 21.96
N ARG A 336 23.18 12.92 21.62
CA ARG A 336 23.47 11.80 22.50
C ARG A 336 24.72 11.07 22.02
N LEU A 337 25.55 10.66 22.97
CA LEU A 337 26.70 9.80 22.73
C LEU A 337 26.30 8.35 23.00
N ASP A 338 26.41 7.49 22.00
CA ASP A 338 26.35 6.04 22.21
C ASP A 338 27.72 5.54 22.66
N LEU A 339 27.79 5.04 23.89
CA LEU A 339 29.03 4.56 24.51
C LEU A 339 29.50 3.21 23.94
N LEU A 340 28.62 2.43 23.29
CA LEU A 340 28.99 1.16 22.68
C LEU A 340 29.68 1.37 21.33
N THR A 341 29.09 2.21 20.48
CA THR A 341 29.60 2.46 19.12
C THR A 341 30.53 3.66 19.02
N ASN A 342 30.55 4.51 20.04
CA ASN A 342 31.11 5.86 19.99
C ASN A 342 30.46 6.75 18.92
N TRP A 343 29.26 6.45 18.45
CA TRP A 343 28.55 7.33 17.53
C TRP A 343 27.77 8.41 18.28
N GLU A 344 27.44 9.46 17.56
CA GLU A 344 26.62 10.55 18.08
C GLU A 344 25.31 10.61 17.32
N HIS A 345 24.24 10.92 18.03
CA HIS A 345 22.88 10.79 17.52
C HIS A 345 22.07 12.04 17.89
N ILE A 346 21.18 12.47 16.99
CA ILE A 346 20.16 13.47 17.28
C ILE A 346 18.81 12.87 16.96
N TYR A 347 18.03 12.55 17.99
CA TYR A 347 16.67 12.03 17.84
C TYR A 347 15.64 13.15 17.85
N ILE A 348 14.70 13.12 16.90
CA ILE A 348 13.60 14.08 16.77
C ILE A 348 12.29 13.31 16.91
N GLN A 349 11.66 13.48 18.07
CA GLN A 349 10.47 12.70 18.44
C GLN A 349 9.27 13.00 17.54
N GLU A 350 9.06 14.25 17.11
CA GLU A 350 7.89 14.57 16.26
C GLU A 350 7.98 13.95 14.86
N LEU A 351 9.19 13.61 14.42
CA LEU A 351 9.44 12.98 13.14
C LEU A 351 9.70 11.47 13.25
N SER A 352 9.87 10.93 14.47
CA SER A 352 10.33 9.57 14.75
C SER A 352 11.59 9.17 13.97
N VAL A 353 12.56 10.09 13.86
CA VAL A 353 13.84 9.82 13.19
C VAL A 353 15.04 10.17 14.06
N GLU A 354 16.11 9.41 13.84
CA GLU A 354 17.41 9.61 14.46
C GLU A 354 18.47 9.91 13.39
N PHE A 355 19.10 11.07 13.49
CA PHE A 355 20.23 11.46 12.66
C PHE A 355 21.50 10.92 13.29
N VAL A 356 22.16 9.98 12.61
CA VAL A 356 23.33 9.29 13.16
C VAL A 356 24.61 9.80 12.53
N PHE A 357 25.59 10.10 13.39
CA PHE A 357 26.92 10.59 13.04
C PHE A 357 27.94 9.56 13.52
N LYS A 358 28.62 8.91 12.59
CA LYS A 358 29.68 7.91 12.85
C LYS A 358 30.94 8.63 13.33
N THR A 359 30.95 8.95 14.62
CA THR A 359 32.04 9.67 15.26
C THR A 359 32.97 8.76 16.07
N ASN A 360 34.03 9.36 16.58
CA ASN A 360 34.97 8.89 17.57
C ASN A 360 35.52 10.10 18.34
N ASP A 361 36.44 9.87 19.26
CA ASP A 361 36.97 10.92 20.13
C ASP A 361 37.65 12.09 19.39
N LYS A 362 38.13 11.85 18.16
CA LYS A 362 38.83 12.86 17.36
C LYS A 362 37.87 13.76 16.57
N ASN A 363 36.73 13.22 16.11
CA ASN A 363 35.82 13.92 15.18
C ASN A 363 34.41 14.20 15.75
N ARG A 364 34.24 14.20 17.08
CA ARG A 364 32.97 14.48 17.76
C ARG A 364 32.22 15.71 17.23
N ILE A 365 30.91 15.60 17.07
CA ILE A 365 30.01 16.72 16.78
C ILE A 365 29.68 17.53 18.04
N GLY A 366 29.62 16.88 19.21
CA GLY A 366 29.38 17.47 20.50
C GLY A 366 30.63 17.70 21.33
N LYS A 367 30.50 18.59 22.32
CA LYS A 367 31.41 18.69 23.47
C LYS A 367 30.66 18.21 24.70
N TYR A 368 31.30 17.33 25.45
CA TYR A 368 30.70 16.68 26.61
C TYR A 368 31.40 17.08 27.91
N ARG A 369 30.67 17.02 29.02
CA ARG A 369 31.19 17.00 30.38
C ARG A 369 30.52 15.83 31.07
N ASP A 370 31.29 14.86 31.54
CA ASP A 370 30.79 13.64 32.19
C ASP A 370 29.66 13.00 31.37
N GLU A 371 29.95 12.74 30.08
CA GLU A 371 29.04 12.16 29.08
C GLU A 371 27.79 12.99 28.75
N THR A 372 27.58 14.12 29.42
CA THR A 372 26.47 15.03 29.17
C THR A 372 26.84 16.03 28.09
N PHE A 373 25.99 16.14 27.05
CA PHE A 373 26.17 17.12 25.98
C PHE A 373 26.11 18.55 26.53
N VAL A 374 27.09 19.37 26.16
CA VAL A 374 27.19 20.78 26.58
C VAL A 374 26.88 21.71 25.40
N LYS A 375 27.52 21.48 24.26
CA LYS A 375 27.34 22.28 23.03
C LYS A 375 27.90 21.58 21.81
N LEU A 376 27.48 22.02 20.62
CA LEU A 376 28.10 21.60 19.37
C LEU A 376 29.57 22.06 19.29
N ARG A 377 30.45 21.11 18.99
CA ARG A 377 31.85 21.31 18.59
C ARG A 377 31.95 21.45 17.06
N ASN A 378 31.34 20.52 16.31
CA ASN A 378 31.35 20.53 14.85
C ASN A 378 29.95 20.83 14.30
N LYS A 379 29.66 22.12 14.13
CA LYS A 379 28.35 22.61 13.67
C LYS A 379 27.97 22.17 12.25
N ARG A 380 28.96 21.89 11.40
CA ARG A 380 28.79 21.56 9.98
C ARG A 380 28.78 20.06 9.70
N ALA A 381 28.92 19.23 10.74
CA ALA A 381 28.82 17.79 10.58
C ALA A 381 27.46 17.42 9.99
N LYS A 382 27.47 16.50 9.04
CA LYS A 382 26.28 15.93 8.43
C LYS A 382 26.12 14.49 8.90
N PRO A 383 24.89 13.99 9.04
CA PRO A 383 24.63 12.60 9.40
C PRO A 383 25.21 11.67 8.33
N ASP A 384 25.72 10.52 8.77
CA ASP A 384 26.13 9.44 7.89
C ASP A 384 24.92 8.67 7.35
N PHE A 385 23.87 8.57 8.15
CA PHE A 385 22.57 7.99 7.78
C PHE A 385 21.48 8.50 8.73
N ILE A 386 20.22 8.25 8.37
CA ILE A 386 19.05 8.55 9.20
C ILE A 386 18.34 7.24 9.52
N ALA A 387 18.18 6.90 10.80
CA ALA A 387 17.38 5.76 11.22
C ALA A 387 15.94 6.21 11.49
N VAL A 388 14.98 5.53 10.88
CA VAL A 388 13.55 5.74 11.19
C VAL A 388 13.16 4.78 12.31
N SER A 389 12.33 5.23 13.24
CA SER A 389 11.84 4.45 14.39
C SER A 389 10.33 4.24 14.31
N ASP A 390 9.87 3.08 14.82
CA ASP A 390 8.45 2.74 15.06
C ASP A 390 8.05 3.14 16.49
#